data_AF-A0A0W8FXU1-F1
#
_entry.id   AF-A0A0W8FXU1-F1
#
_cell.length_a   1.000
_cell.length_b   1.000
_cell.length_c   1.000
_cell.angle_alpha   90.00
_cell.angle_beta   90.00
_cell.angle_gamma   90.00
#
_symmetry.space_group_name_H-M   'P 1'
#
loop_
_entity.id
_entity.type
_entity.pdbx_description
1 polymer ?
#
loop_
_entity_poly.entity_id
_entity_poly.type
_entity_poly.pdbx_seq_one_letter_code
_entity_poly.pdbx_strand_id
1 'polypeptide(L)'
;MTADDFTNIFMPNGNNVPGANEISLLFDYNEKLLDYKTAQLNFKKEYFTTLLHKANGNIRIASKISNLTPQGLRKILKQTDINNSDKLSEDNIR
;
A
#
# COMPACT_ATOMS: atom_id res chain seq x y z
N MET A 1 -13.44 -44.78 -14.82
CA MET A 1 -12.86 -43.79 -13.90
C MET A 1 -13.64 -42.51 -14.11
N THR A 2 -14.64 -42.26 -13.26
CA THR A 2 -15.49 -41.06 -13.29
C THR A 2 -15.16 -40.22 -12.07
N ALA A 3 -15.29 -38.90 -12.23
CA ALA A 3 -14.76 -37.87 -11.35
C ALA A 3 -15.60 -37.65 -10.08
N ASP A 4 -15.79 -38.72 -9.30
CA ASP A 4 -16.72 -38.74 -8.15
C ASP A 4 -16.00 -38.75 -6.78
N ASP A 5 -14.74 -38.32 -6.71
CA ASP A 5 -13.89 -38.49 -5.50
C ASP A 5 -13.60 -37.23 -4.67
N PHE A 6 -14.33 -36.11 -4.84
CA PHE A 6 -14.04 -34.88 -4.07
C PHE A 6 -15.23 -34.15 -3.44
N THR A 7 -16.36 -34.82 -3.16
CA THR A 7 -17.54 -34.17 -2.56
C THR A 7 -17.75 -34.43 -1.08
N ASN A 8 -16.72 -34.77 -0.32
CA ASN A 8 -16.82 -34.81 1.13
C ASN A 8 -15.51 -34.38 1.78
N ILE A 9 -15.42 -33.11 2.20
CA ILE A 9 -14.81 -32.66 3.46
C ILE A 9 -15.22 -31.19 3.67
N PHE A 10 -15.74 -30.91 4.87
CA PHE A 10 -16.06 -29.61 5.47
C PHE A 10 -17.44 -28.96 5.19
N MET A 11 -18.45 -29.47 5.90
CA MET A 11 -19.57 -28.62 6.38
C MET A 11 -19.27 -28.14 7.81
N PRO A 12 -19.21 -26.83 8.09
CA PRO A 12 -19.57 -26.30 9.39
C PRO A 12 -21.08 -25.99 9.39
N ASN A 13 -21.79 -26.62 10.32
CA ASN A 13 -23.20 -26.42 10.59
C ASN A 13 -23.55 -24.94 10.86
N GLY A 14 -24.57 -24.46 10.13
CA GLY A 14 -25.67 -23.64 10.64
C GLY A 14 -25.35 -22.29 11.27
N ASN A 15 -25.59 -21.22 10.51
CA ASN A 15 -26.60 -20.20 10.86
C ASN A 15 -26.89 -19.31 9.64
N ASN A 16 -28.10 -19.42 9.11
CA ASN A 16 -28.71 -18.51 8.14
C ASN A 16 -29.03 -17.17 8.81
N VAL A 17 -28.39 -16.07 8.38
CA VAL A 17 -29.04 -14.75 8.28
C VAL A 17 -28.58 -14.10 6.97
N PRO A 18 -29.51 -13.62 6.14
CA PRO A 18 -29.28 -13.31 4.73
C PRO A 18 -28.78 -11.88 4.53
N GLY A 19 -27.94 -11.72 3.50
CA GLY A 19 -27.98 -10.56 2.62
C GLY A 19 -27.38 -9.26 3.15
N ALA A 20 -26.40 -8.78 2.39
CA ALA A 20 -25.93 -7.39 2.36
C ALA A 20 -25.29 -6.90 3.66
N ASN A 21 -23.97 -7.10 3.81
CA ASN A 21 -23.07 -6.10 4.43
C ASN A 21 -21.57 -6.43 4.39
N GLU A 22 -21.10 -7.50 3.74
CA GLU A 22 -19.64 -7.70 3.57
C GLU A 22 -19.04 -6.95 2.37
N ILE A 23 -19.86 -6.56 1.39
CA ILE A 23 -19.41 -5.71 0.26
C ILE A 23 -19.33 -4.22 0.68
N SER A 24 -20.00 -3.85 1.78
CA SER A 24 -20.06 -2.47 2.27
C SER A 24 -18.74 -1.95 2.87
N LEU A 25 -17.71 -2.80 2.99
CA LEU A 25 -16.36 -2.40 3.43
C LEU A 25 -15.42 -2.06 2.28
N LEU A 26 -15.80 -2.32 1.03
CA LEU A 26 -14.86 -2.22 -0.09
C LEU A 26 -14.83 -0.88 -0.82
N PHE A 27 -15.79 0.01 -0.57
CA PHE A 27 -15.91 1.21 -1.40
C PHE A 27 -16.53 2.39 -0.65
N ASP A 28 -15.67 3.21 -0.04
CA ASP A 28 -15.91 4.65 0.10
C ASP A 28 -15.94 5.25 -1.31
N TYR A 29 -17.03 5.01 -2.05
CA TYR A 29 -17.17 5.29 -3.48
C TYR A 29 -17.53 6.76 -3.71
N ASN A 30 -16.63 7.64 -3.31
CA ASN A 30 -16.51 8.99 -3.88
C ASN A 30 -15.07 9.31 -4.33
N GLU A 31 -14.14 8.37 -4.22
CA GLU A 31 -12.87 8.48 -4.94
C GLU A 31 -13.10 8.14 -6.41
N LYS A 32 -13.04 9.16 -7.27
CA LYS A 32 -12.93 8.97 -8.71
C LYS A 32 -11.78 8.00 -8.97
N LEU A 33 -12.08 6.87 -9.62
CA LEU A 33 -11.06 5.91 -10.04
C LEU A 33 -9.98 6.64 -10.85
N LEU A 34 -8.78 6.73 -10.28
CA LEU A 34 -7.65 7.37 -10.93
C LEU A 34 -7.16 6.48 -12.08
N ASP A 35 -6.58 7.12 -13.10
CA ASP A 35 -5.87 6.36 -14.12
C ASP A 35 -4.65 5.66 -13.51
N TYR A 36 -4.29 4.51 -14.08
CA TYR A 36 -3.21 3.66 -13.56
C TYR A 36 -1.91 4.41 -13.33
N LYS A 37 -1.53 5.34 -14.23
CA LYS A 37 -0.26 6.07 -14.11
C LYS A 37 -0.29 7.03 -12.92
N THR A 38 -1.39 7.74 -12.72
CA THR A 38 -1.56 8.63 -11.56
C THR A 38 -1.62 7.84 -10.25
N ALA A 39 -2.38 6.75 -10.21
CA ALA A 39 -2.44 5.88 -9.03
C ALA A 39 -1.05 5.31 -8.67
N GLN A 40 -0.30 4.84 -9.68
CA GLN A 40 1.06 4.34 -9.49
C GLN A 40 2.01 5.42 -8.97
N LEU A 41 1.90 6.65 -9.48
CA LEU A 41 2.72 7.77 -9.02
C LEU A 41 2.40 8.14 -7.56
N ASN A 42 1.12 8.20 -7.21
CA ASN A 42 0.67 8.52 -5.85
C ASN A 42 1.14 7.46 -4.85
N PHE A 43 0.94 6.18 -5.16
CA PHE A 43 1.45 5.08 -4.35
C PHE A 43 2.97 5.18 -4.16
N LYS A 44 3.71 5.43 -5.25
CA LYS A 44 5.17 5.57 -5.19
C LYS A 44 5.59 6.74 -4.30
N LYS A 45 4.93 7.90 -4.43
CA LYS A 45 5.19 9.07 -3.57
C LYS A 45 4.98 8.75 -2.09
N GLU A 46 3.82 8.19 -1.76
CA GLU A 46 3.45 7.86 -0.39
C GLU A 46 4.39 6.83 0.24
N TYR A 47 4.66 5.74 -0.49
CA TYR A 47 5.54 4.68 -0.04
C TYR A 47 6.94 5.20 0.29
N PHE A 48 7.57 5.93 -0.65
CA PHE A 48 8.95 6.39 -0.46
C PHE A 48 9.07 7.53 0.54
N THR A 49 8.03 8.36 0.70
CA THR A 49 7.97 9.37 1.76
C THR A 49 7.91 8.71 3.13
N THR A 50 7.00 7.76 3.32
CA THR A 50 6.86 6.99 4.56
C THR A 50 8.13 6.21 4.89
N LEU A 51 8.76 5.63 3.86
CA LEU A 51 10.02 4.91 4.00
C LEU A 51 11.15 5.82 4.50
N LEU A 52 11.28 7.01 3.92
CA LEU A 52 12.28 7.98 4.34
C LEU A 52 12.04 8.45 5.77
N HIS A 53 10.78 8.70 6.12
CA HIS A 53 10.41 9.06 7.49
C HIS A 53 10.81 7.97 8.49
N LYS A 54 10.47 6.71 8.21
CA LYS A 54 10.87 5.55 9.03
C LYS A 54 12.39 5.35 9.11
N ALA A 55 13.12 5.77 8.07
CA ALA A 55 14.57 5.71 8.03
C ALA A 55 15.25 6.98 8.57
N ASN A 56 14.50 7.94 9.12
CA ASN A 56 15.00 9.26 9.56
C ASN A 56 15.84 9.96 8.47
N GLY A 57 15.38 9.91 7.22
CA GLY A 57 16.08 10.48 6.06
C GLY A 57 17.34 9.73 5.63
N ASN A 58 17.71 8.62 6.30
CA ASN A 58 18.92 7.87 5.97
C ASN A 58 18.72 6.97 4.74
N ILE A 59 19.24 7.43 3.60
CA ILE A 59 19.17 6.73 2.31
C ILE A 59 19.72 5.31 2.37
N ARG A 60 20.77 5.04 3.16
CA ARG A 60 21.37 3.70 3.25
C ARG A 60 20.47 2.72 3.98
N ILE A 61 19.70 3.20 4.97
CA ILE A 61 18.72 2.37 5.70
C ILE A 61 17.49 2.16 4.81
N ALA A 62 16.96 3.23 4.22
CA ALA A 62 15.84 3.15 3.29
C ALA A 62 16.12 2.23 2.09
N SER A 63 17.35 2.26 1.55
CA SER A 63 17.75 1.39 0.44
C SER A 63 17.76 -0.08 0.83
N LYS A 64 18.16 -0.41 2.06
CA LYS A 64 18.11 -1.79 2.59
C LYS A 64 16.67 -2.28 2.76
N ILE A 65 15.78 -1.43 3.29
CA ILE A 65 14.37 -1.78 3.52
C ILE A 65 13.62 -1.98 2.20
N SER A 66 13.84 -1.09 1.22
CA SER A 66 13.21 -1.18 -0.11
C SER A 66 13.90 -2.15 -1.06
N ASN A 67 15.01 -2.77 -0.66
CA ASN A 67 15.85 -3.61 -1.49
C ASN A 67 16.28 -2.96 -2.82
N LEU A 68 16.55 -1.65 -2.77
CA LEU A 68 17.04 -0.86 -3.90
C LEU A 68 18.49 -0.48 -3.69
N THR A 69 19.21 -0.23 -4.79
CA THR A 69 20.50 0.43 -4.67
C THR A 69 20.30 1.89 -4.22
N PRO A 70 21.24 2.48 -3.47
CA PRO A 70 21.15 3.89 -3.08
C PRO A 70 20.97 4.85 -4.26
N GLN A 71 21.56 4.51 -5.41
CA GLN A 71 21.41 5.28 -6.65
C GLN A 71 20.01 5.14 -7.25
N GLY A 72 19.45 3.92 -7.25
CA GLY A 72 18.07 3.67 -7.70
C GLY A 72 17.05 4.41 -6.85
N LEU A 73 17.24 4.38 -5.53
CA LEU A 73 16.40 5.12 -4.59
C LEU A 73 16.46 6.63 -4.85
N ARG A 74 17.66 7.21 -5.03
CA ARG A 74 17.79 8.65 -5.38
C ARG A 74 17.10 9.01 -6.70
N LYS A 75 17.19 8.16 -7.72
CA LYS A 75 16.47 8.37 -8.99
C LYS A 75 14.96 8.41 -8.77
N ILE A 76 14.44 7.49 -7.96
CA ILE A 76 13.02 7.44 -7.62
C ILE A 76 12.59 8.70 -6.87
N LEU A 77 13.32 9.11 -5.82
CA LEU A 77 13.01 10.31 -5.05
C LEU A 77 12.99 11.57 -5.92
N LYS A 78 13.92 11.68 -6.87
CA LYS A 78 13.97 12.77 -7.84
C LYS A 78 12.78 12.75 -8.82
N GLN A 79 12.31 11.57 -9.23
CA GLN A 79 11.13 11.45 -10.11
C GLN A 79 9.83 11.81 -9.39
N THR A 80 9.80 11.64 -8.08
CA THR A 80 8.61 11.88 -7.25
C THR A 80 8.58 13.28 -6.64
N ASP A 81 9.55 14.14 -6.93
CA ASP A 81 9.75 15.45 -6.29
C ASP A 81 9.74 15.39 -4.74
N ILE A 82 10.19 14.26 -4.17
CA ILE A 82 10.35 14.13 -2.72
C ILE A 82 11.67 14.80 -2.37
N ASN A 83 11.65 16.12 -2.23
CA ASN A 83 12.79 16.86 -1.72
C ASN A 83 12.90 16.62 -0.21
N ASN A 84 14.10 16.30 0.24
CA ASN A 84 14.45 16.01 1.64
C ASN A 84 14.29 17.22 2.57
N SER A 85 13.66 18.31 2.12
CA SER A 85 13.59 19.62 2.77
C SER A 85 12.23 19.97 3.37
N ASP A 86 11.14 19.29 3.00
CA ASP A 86 9.81 19.89 3.18
C ASP A 86 8.95 19.33 4.33
N LYS A 87 9.46 18.40 5.16
CA LYS A 87 8.66 17.83 6.28
C LYS A 87 9.45 17.54 7.56
N LEU A 88 10.19 18.54 8.05
CA LEU A 88 10.63 18.59 9.46
C LEU A 88 9.91 19.69 10.26
N SER A 89 8.83 20.25 9.72
CA SER A 89 8.20 21.48 10.23
C SER A 89 6.95 21.26 11.11
N GLU A 90 6.49 20.04 11.33
CA GLU A 90 5.22 19.81 12.06
C GLU A 90 5.35 19.27 13.50
N ASP A 91 6.56 19.21 14.06
CA ASP A 91 6.77 18.80 15.47
C ASP A 91 7.19 19.94 16.43
N ASN A 92 7.02 21.21 16.04
CA ASN A 92 7.28 22.37 16.91
C ASN A 92 6.03 23.24 17.17
N ILE A 93 4.90 22.60 17.49
CA ILE A 93 3.80 23.28 18.20
C ILE A 93 3.59 22.57 19.53
N ARG A 94 4.22 23.11 20.57
CA ARG A 94 3.84 22.94 21.99
C ARG A 94 3.62 24.31 22.59
#